data_AF-A0A127SZL8-F1
#
_entry.id   AF-A0A127SZL8-F1
#
_cell.length_a   1.000
_cell.length_b   1.000
_cell.length_c   1.000
_cell.angle_alpha   90.00
_cell.angle_beta   90.00
_cell.angle_gamma   90.00
#
_symmetry.space_group_name_H-M   'P 1'
#
loop_
_entity.id
_entity.type
_entity.pdbx_description
1 polymer ?
#
loop_
_entity_poly.entity_id
_entity_poly.type
_entity_poly.pdbx_seq_one_letter_code
_entity_poly.pdbx_strand_id
1 'polypeptide(L)'
;MLEARLQMEDLCRRVGFTVEQIGVLLTGKALNFSGSLYSEEHRRKFNVVNAEINVFSDSTKPNQLFLYINRQTMVEWFKEQWNNIRLKTQRRFKL
;
A
#
# COMPACT_ATOMS: atom_id res chain seq x y z
N MET A 1 -4.64 6.56 -19.44
CA MET A 1 -4.82 5.11 -19.16
C MET A 1 -3.51 4.32 -19.12
N LEU A 2 -2.73 4.26 -20.21
CA LEU A 2 -1.47 3.48 -20.21
C LEU A 2 -0.44 4.03 -19.19
N GLU A 3 -0.24 5.35 -19.18
CA GLU A 3 0.66 6.02 -18.24
C GLU A 3 0.30 5.73 -16.77
N ALA A 4 -0.99 5.77 -16.42
CA ALA A 4 -1.47 5.48 -15.07
C ALA A 4 -1.16 4.04 -14.63
N ARG A 5 -1.28 3.06 -15.54
CA ARG A 5 -0.94 1.66 -15.26
C ARG A 5 0.56 1.47 -15.09
N LEU A 6 1.39 2.13 -15.90
CA LEU A 6 2.85 2.09 -15.77
C LEU A 6 3.31 2.73 -14.45
N GLN A 7 2.73 3.87 -14.07
CA GLN A 7 2.99 4.50 -12.77
C GLN A 7 2.56 3.60 -11.60
N MET A 8 1.41 2.94 -11.71
CA MET A 8 0.94 2.01 -10.68
C MET A 8 1.80 0.75 -10.59
N GLU A 9 2.26 0.21 -11.72
CA GLU A 9 3.21 -0.90 -11.75
C GLU A 9 4.51 -0.55 -11.02
N ASP A 10 5.10 0.60 -11.34
CA ASP A 10 6.32 1.08 -10.70
C ASP A 10 6.11 1.31 -9.19
N LEU A 11 4.99 1.92 -8.80
CA LEU A 11 4.62 2.08 -7.39
C LEU A 11 4.56 0.72 -6.69
N CYS A 12 3.86 -0.26 -7.26
CA CYS A 12 3.72 -1.57 -6.66
C CYS A 12 5.07 -2.30 -6.52
N ARG A 13 5.97 -2.17 -7.52
CA ARG A 13 7.34 -2.70 -7.44
C ARG A 13 8.11 -2.08 -6.28
N ARG A 14 8.05 -0.75 -6.11
CA ARG A 14 8.74 -0.03 -5.03
C ARG A 14 8.19 -0.35 -3.65
N VAL A 15 6.89 -0.58 -3.54
CA VAL A 15 6.23 -1.04 -2.30
C VAL A 15 6.66 -2.47 -1.93
N GLY A 16 6.97 -3.31 -2.92
CA GLY A 16 7.54 -4.64 -2.72
C GLY A 16 6.67 -5.80 -3.21
N PHE A 17 5.73 -5.55 -4.12
CA PHE A 17 4.97 -6.62 -4.77
C PHE A 17 5.77 -7.31 -5.87
N THR A 18 5.53 -8.60 -6.06
CA THR A 18 6.08 -9.40 -7.16
C THR A 18 5.38 -9.08 -8.49
N VAL A 19 6.02 -9.43 -9.62
CA VAL A 19 5.46 -9.19 -10.96
C VAL A 19 4.10 -9.88 -11.12
N GLU A 20 3.96 -11.09 -10.57
CA GLU A 20 2.72 -11.87 -10.60
C GLU A 20 1.60 -11.18 -9.81
N GLN A 21 1.91 -10.67 -8.62
CA GLN A 21 0.96 -9.93 -7.79
C GLN A 21 0.53 -8.62 -8.45
N ILE A 22 1.47 -7.89 -9.05
CA ILE A 22 1.18 -6.67 -9.80
C ILE A 22 0.26 -6.97 -10.97
N GLY A 23 0.51 -8.05 -11.71
CA GLY A 23 -0.36 -8.50 -12.79
C GLY A 23 -1.82 -8.65 -12.33
N VAL A 24 -2.05 -9.33 -11.19
CA VAL A 24 -3.38 -9.48 -10.59
C VAL A 24 -3.98 -8.12 -10.23
N LEU A 25 -3.25 -7.27 -9.52
CA LEU A 25 -3.73 -5.95 -9.08
C LEU A 25 -4.13 -5.05 -10.25
N LEU A 26 -3.33 -5.03 -11.32
CA LEU A 26 -3.62 -4.22 -12.50
C LEU A 26 -4.86 -4.72 -13.27
N THR A 27 -5.29 -5.97 -13.08
CA THR A 27 -6.59 -6.44 -13.61
C THR A 27 -7.79 -5.90 -12.82
N GLY A 28 -7.56 -5.21 -11.69
CA GLY A 28 -8.60 -4.74 -10.78
C GLY A 28 -9.09 -5.81 -9.81
N LYS A 29 -8.39 -6.95 -9.72
CA LYS A 29 -8.71 -8.03 -8.77
C LYS A 29 -8.00 -7.80 -7.43
N ALA A 30 -8.71 -8.11 -6.36
CA ALA A 30 -8.15 -8.14 -5.02
C ALA A 30 -7.12 -9.25 -4.87
N LEU A 31 -6.10 -8.96 -4.06
CA LEU A 31 -5.07 -9.90 -3.66
C LEU A 31 -4.99 -9.94 -2.13
N ASN A 32 -5.04 -11.14 -1.54
CA ASN A 32 -4.69 -11.31 -0.13
C ASN A 32 -3.16 -11.37 0.00
N PHE A 33 -2.61 -10.53 0.87
CA PHE A 33 -1.18 -10.36 1.04
C PHE A 33 -0.77 -10.46 2.51
N SER A 34 0.30 -11.21 2.75
CA SER A 34 1.03 -11.26 4.00
C SER A 34 2.51 -11.11 3.68
N GLY A 35 3.20 -10.22 4.40
CA GLY A 35 4.60 -9.90 4.12
C GLY A 35 5.00 -8.54 4.65
N SER A 36 5.90 -7.88 3.94
CA SER A 36 6.37 -6.54 4.30
C SER A 36 6.15 -5.57 3.17
N LEU A 37 5.57 -4.41 3.47
CA LEU A 37 5.35 -3.31 2.53
C LEU A 37 6.33 -2.18 2.84
N TYR A 38 7.05 -1.69 1.84
CA TYR A 38 7.97 -0.58 1.96
C TYR A 38 7.23 0.76 1.77
N SER A 39 7.41 1.67 2.73
CA SER A 39 6.97 3.06 2.62
C SER A 39 8.16 3.92 2.24
N GLU A 40 8.12 4.54 1.06
CA GLU A 40 9.12 5.54 0.67
C GLU A 40 9.09 6.76 1.60
N GLU A 41 7.89 7.22 1.97
CA GLU A 41 7.69 8.37 2.86
C GLU A 41 8.39 8.19 4.21
N HIS A 42 8.24 7.00 4.81
CA HIS A 42 8.84 6.68 6.11
C HIS A 42 10.19 5.95 6.01
N ARG A 43 10.66 5.66 4.79
CA ARG A 43 11.90 4.93 4.48
C ARG A 43 12.05 3.63 5.27
N ARG A 44 10.95 2.88 5.44
CA ARG A 44 10.91 1.66 6.26
C ARG A 44 9.87 0.67 5.77
N LYS A 45 10.12 -0.61 6.08
CA LYS A 45 9.17 -1.70 5.89
C LYS A 45 8.20 -1.85 7.07
N PHE A 46 6.94 -2.08 6.75
CA PHE A 46 5.86 -2.40 7.67
C PHE A 46 5.37 -3.82 7.41
N ASN A 47 5.29 -4.63 8.47
CA ASN A 47 4.77 -5.99 8.34
C ASN A 47 3.25 -5.94 8.31
N VAL A 48 2.68 -6.76 7.43
CA VAL A 48 1.25 -6.89 7.24
C VAL A 48 0.90 -8.37 7.17
N VAL A 49 -0.24 -8.73 7.76
CA VAL A 49 -0.74 -10.09 7.80
C VAL A 49 -2.17 -10.07 7.31
N ASN A 50 -2.47 -10.90 6.31
CA ASN A 50 -3.81 -11.11 5.77
C ASN A 50 -4.51 -9.80 5.39
N ALA A 51 -3.82 -8.93 4.66
CA ALA A 51 -4.42 -7.71 4.12
C ALA A 51 -4.95 -7.92 2.72
N GLU A 52 -6.11 -7.33 2.46
CA GLU A 52 -6.68 -7.22 1.12
C GLU A 52 -6.04 -6.02 0.40
N ILE A 53 -5.35 -6.29 -0.70
CA ILE A 53 -4.72 -5.27 -1.55
C ILE A 53 -5.56 -5.11 -2.81
N ASN A 54 -5.83 -3.86 -3.18
CA ASN A 54 -6.65 -3.52 -4.34
C ASN A 54 -6.11 -2.32 -5.09
N VAL A 55 -6.33 -2.28 -6.41
CA VAL A 55 -6.11 -1.09 -7.23
C VAL A 55 -7.44 -0.64 -7.81
N PHE A 56 -7.84 0.59 -7.52
CA PHE A 56 -9.06 1.20 -8.05
C PHE A 56 -8.76 2.46 -8.84
N SER A 57 -9.56 2.71 -9.88
CA SER A 57 -9.68 4.02 -10.52
C SER A 57 -10.87 4.76 -9.92
N ASP A 58 -10.70 6.05 -9.65
CA ASP A 58 -11.83 6.91 -9.31
C ASP A 58 -12.65 7.19 -10.57
N SER A 59 -13.97 7.01 -10.50
CA SER A 59 -14.88 7.27 -11.63
C SER A 59 -14.87 8.75 -12.07
N THR A 60 -14.50 9.66 -11.17
CA THR A 60 -14.32 11.09 -11.45
C THR A 60 -12.95 11.41 -12.06
N LYS A 61 -11.98 10.49 -11.93
CA LYS A 61 -10.60 10.63 -12.44
C LYS A 61 -10.14 9.30 -13.06
N PRO A 62 -10.67 8.92 -14.23
CA PRO A 62 -10.39 7.61 -14.84
C PRO A 62 -8.91 7.40 -15.17
N ASN A 63 -8.13 8.48 -15.29
CA ASN A 63 -6.69 8.43 -15.52
C ASN A 63 -5.85 8.32 -14.23
N GLN A 64 -6.47 8.16 -13.06
CA GLN A 64 -5.77 8.03 -11.79
C GLN A 64 -6.08 6.69 -11.13
N LEU A 65 -5.03 5.99 -10.70
CA LEU A 65 -5.12 4.72 -9.98
C LEU A 65 -4.65 4.91 -8.55
N PHE A 66 -5.32 4.22 -7.63
CA PHE A 66 -5.05 4.27 -6.20
C PHE A 66 -4.83 2.85 -5.68
N LEU A 67 -3.76 2.67 -4.92
CA LEU A 67 -3.46 1.43 -4.22
C LEU A 67 -4.10 1.47 -2.83
N TYR A 68 -4.88 0.46 -2.51
CA TYR A 68 -5.60 0.31 -1.25
C TYR A 68 -5.09 -0.90 -0.48
N ILE A 69 -5.06 -0.77 0.84
CA ILE A 69 -4.73 -1.81 1.82
C ILE A 69 -5.91 -1.84 2.81
N ASN A 70 -6.65 -2.95 2.88
CA ASN A 70 -7.85 -3.08 3.73
C ASN A 70 -8.85 -1.92 3.57
N ARG A 71 -9.18 -1.55 2.33
CA ARG A 71 -10.11 -0.46 1.97
C ARG A 71 -9.66 0.96 2.35
N GLN A 72 -8.43 1.11 2.82
CA GLN A 72 -7.79 2.39 3.08
C GLN A 72 -6.72 2.67 2.03
N THR A 73 -6.47 3.93 1.67
CA THR A 73 -5.38 4.23 0.73
C THR A 73 -4.03 3.85 1.34
N MET A 74 -3.09 3.43 0.50
CA MET A 74 -1.75 3.04 0.94
C MET A 74 -1.08 4.13 1.81
N VAL A 75 -1.25 5.40 1.44
CA VAL A 75 -0.68 6.56 2.14
C VAL A 75 -1.24 6.68 3.56
N GLU A 76 -2.57 6.63 3.70
CA GLU A 76 -3.21 6.71 5.01
C GLU A 76 -2.86 5.51 5.88
N TRP A 77 -2.82 4.30 5.29
CA TRP A 77 -2.45 3.09 6.00
C TRP A 77 -1.03 3.17 6.56
N PHE A 78 -0.06 3.62 5.77
CA PHE A 78 1.32 3.81 6.25
C PHE A 78 1.41 4.84 7.38
N LYS A 79 0.69 5.96 7.25
CA LYS A 79 0.62 7.00 8.28
C LYS A 79 0.08 6.45 9.60
N GLU A 80 -0.97 5.62 9.55
CA GLU A 80 -1.51 4.95 10.73
C GLU A 80 -0.50 3.99 11.37
N GLN A 81 0.15 3.15 10.57
CA GLN A 81 1.16 2.22 11.09
C GLN A 81 2.32 2.97 11.74
N TRP A 82 2.79 4.06 11.14
CA TRP A 82 3.84 4.90 11.68
C TRP A 82 3.44 5.55 13.02
N ASN A 83 2.23 6.10 13.09
CA ASN A 83 1.71 6.70 14.32
C ASN A 83 1.58 5.66 15.44
N ASN A 84 1.12 4.45 15.13
CA ASN A 84 1.04 3.35 16.08
C ASN A 84 2.40 2.99 16.67
N ILE A 85 3.46 2.99 15.87
CA ILE A 85 4.83 2.78 16.34
C ILE A 85 5.24 3.91 17.29
N ARG A 86 5.04 5.17 16.89
CA ARG A 86 5.44 6.34 17.71
C ARG A 86 4.72 6.38 19.06
N LEU A 87 3.41 6.12 19.09
CA LEU A 87 2.62 6.10 20.32
C LEU A 87 3.07 4.98 21.28
N LYS A 88 3.35 3.78 20.76
CA LYS A 88 3.88 2.67 21.56
C LYS A 88 5.24 3.00 22.16
N THR A 89 6.11 3.64 21.39
CA THR A 89 7.42 4.09 21.86
C THR A 89 7.29 5.12 22.98
N GLN A 90 6.41 6.12 22.84
CA GLN A 90 6.20 7.13 23.89
C GLN A 90 5.66 6.55 25.20
N ARG A 91 4.77 5.54 25.14
CA ARG A 91 4.26 4.87 26.36
C ARG A 91 5.35 4.07 27.07
N ARG A 92 6.30 3.47 26.35
CA ARG A 92 7.41 2.70 26.93
C ARG A 92 8.40 3.54 27.73
N PHE A 93 8.58 4.81 27.39
CA PHE A 93 9.52 5.71 28.09
C PHE A 93 8.89 6.49 29.26
N LYS A 94 7.60 6.26 29.57
CA LYS A 94 6.89 6.87 30.71
C LYS A 94 6.66 5.89 31.87
N LEU A 95 7.28 4.72 31.84
CA LEU A 95 7.33 3.72 32.91
C LEU A 95 8.77 3.61 33.40
#